data_AF-A0A1I2T208-F1
#
_entry.id   AF-A0A1I2T208-F1
#
_cell.length_a   1.000
_cell.length_b   1.000
_cell.length_c   1.000
_cell.angle_alpha   90.00
_cell.angle_beta   90.00
_cell.angle_gamma   90.00
#
_symmetry.space_group_name_H-M   'P 1'
#
loop_
_entity.id
_entity.type
_entity.pdbx_description
1 polymer ?
#
loop_
_entity_poly.entity_id
_entity_poly.type
_entity_poly.pdbx_seq_one_letter_code
_entity_poly.pdbx_strand_id
1 'polypeptide(L)'
;MANKIREKMKLTSVDDLLGVSGTKENRTEEIEISLIHPFKNHPFKVVDDQRMDELVDSIINQGVLSPVLVRPNGDGTYEMISGHRRIHAAKRAQLKKIPAIVMDLNDDESTIIMVDANLQREELLPSERAFSFKMKMDAMRHQGACRHNVDKLNPVERKTATIVGEGSGLTGRSVQRYIKLTYLLPELLEMVDNKQLSLVNGVDISGFDKEVQEYLLTYIKEKGKIHPAQLNALKAQPNLENLTPYTVMTIMKEAMASRPKSKKVSFTEKKLNKFFPADYSANKREQIIIELLTKWKEEHGL
;
A
#
# COMPACT_ATOMS: atom_id res chain seq x y z
N MET A 1 -55.88 -0.70 -6.13
CA MET A 1 -55.71 0.42 -5.17
C MET A 1 -54.56 0.03 -4.25
N ALA A 2 -53.30 0.19 -4.66
CA ALA A 2 -52.51 1.42 -4.76
C ALA A 2 -52.03 1.98 -3.40
N ASN A 3 -50.70 2.10 -3.30
CA ASN A 3 -49.88 2.90 -2.39
C ASN A 3 -49.64 2.43 -0.94
N LYS A 4 -48.56 1.66 -0.77
CA LYS A 4 -47.66 1.83 0.37
C LYS A 4 -46.36 2.44 -0.15
N ILE A 5 -46.25 3.75 0.03
CA ILE A 5 -45.12 4.59 -0.40
C ILE A 5 -43.87 4.08 0.31
N ARG A 6 -42.92 3.58 -0.48
CA ARG A 6 -41.59 3.17 -0.02
C ARG A 6 -40.82 4.45 0.30
N GLU A 7 -40.54 4.68 1.58
CA GLU A 7 -39.72 5.80 2.04
C GLU A 7 -38.41 5.83 1.26
N LYS A 8 -38.15 6.95 0.59
CA LYS A 8 -36.89 7.23 -0.08
C LYS A 8 -35.78 7.23 0.98
N MET A 9 -34.95 6.20 0.99
CA MET A 9 -33.64 6.27 1.63
C MET A 9 -32.91 7.46 1.00
N LYS A 10 -32.64 8.49 1.81
CA LYS A 10 -31.78 9.60 1.41
C LYS A 10 -30.39 9.03 1.12
N LEU A 11 -30.05 8.97 -0.17
CA LEU A 11 -28.69 8.76 -0.63
C LEU A 11 -27.86 9.95 -0.13
N THR A 12 -26.76 9.67 0.55
CA THR A 12 -25.68 10.65 0.76
C THR A 12 -25.25 11.15 -0.62
N SER A 13 -25.29 12.46 -0.85
CA SER A 13 -24.94 13.04 -2.16
C SER A 13 -23.48 12.70 -2.47
N VAL A 14 -23.17 12.51 -3.76
CA VAL A 14 -21.79 12.37 -4.27
C VAL A 14 -20.93 13.57 -3.84
N ASP A 15 -21.55 14.74 -3.61
CA ASP A 15 -20.91 15.94 -3.09
C ASP A 15 -20.35 15.74 -1.65
N ASP A 16 -21.02 14.95 -0.80
CA ASP A 16 -20.56 14.64 0.56
C ASP A 16 -19.37 13.66 0.55
N LEU A 17 -19.27 12.81 -0.49
CA LEU A 17 -18.16 11.85 -0.66
C LEU A 17 -16.92 12.50 -1.29
N LEU A 18 -17.11 13.53 -2.13
CA LEU A 18 -16.04 14.15 -2.92
C LEU A 18 -15.57 15.52 -2.39
N GLY A 19 -16.30 16.16 -1.47
CA GLY A 19 -15.84 17.40 -0.81
C GLY A 19 -15.61 18.58 -1.75
N VAL A 20 -16.19 18.56 -2.96
CA VAL A 20 -16.00 19.61 -3.98
C VAL A 20 -17.12 20.64 -3.86
N SER A 21 -16.83 21.74 -3.16
CA SER A 21 -17.67 22.95 -3.20
C SER A 21 -17.52 23.65 -4.56
N GLY A 22 -18.28 23.21 -5.56
CA GLY A 22 -18.31 23.85 -6.87
C GLY A 22 -19.45 23.34 -7.74
N THR A 23 -20.43 24.20 -8.00
CA THR A 23 -21.53 24.02 -8.94
C THR A 23 -21.03 23.79 -10.38
N LYS A 24 -20.66 22.55 -10.70
CA LYS A 24 -20.72 22.01 -12.07
C LYS A 24 -21.77 20.89 -12.02
N GLU A 25 -22.84 21.03 -12.81
CA GLU A 25 -23.90 20.03 -12.86
C GLU A 25 -23.32 18.66 -13.30
N ASN A 26 -23.16 17.75 -12.35
CA ASN A 26 -22.75 16.37 -12.62
C ASN A 26 -23.91 15.67 -13.36
N ARG A 27 -23.81 15.57 -14.69
CA ARG A 27 -24.80 14.87 -15.51
C ARG A 27 -24.58 13.37 -15.43
N THR A 28 -25.62 12.66 -15.04
CA THR A 28 -25.66 11.19 -15.12
C THR A 28 -26.27 10.81 -16.47
N GLU A 29 -25.52 10.09 -17.28
CA GLU A 29 -25.88 9.70 -18.65
C GLU A 29 -25.67 8.20 -18.86
N GLU A 30 -26.45 7.59 -19.75
CA GLU A 30 -26.29 6.18 -20.15
C GLU A 30 -25.28 6.09 -21.31
N ILE A 31 -24.06 5.64 -21.01
CA ILE A 31 -22.95 5.60 -21.98
C ILE A 31 -22.72 4.18 -22.47
N GLU A 32 -22.45 4.03 -23.77
CA GLU A 32 -22.06 2.73 -24.32
C GLU A 32 -20.73 2.26 -23.75
N ILE A 33 -20.71 1.03 -23.26
CA ILE A 33 -19.54 0.43 -22.61
C ILE A 33 -18.34 0.35 -23.57
N SER A 34 -18.59 0.25 -24.88
CA SER A 34 -17.56 0.27 -25.94
C SER A 34 -16.83 1.61 -26.06
N LEU A 35 -17.44 2.71 -25.64
CA LEU A 35 -16.86 4.06 -25.68
C LEU A 35 -16.02 4.38 -24.44
N ILE A 36 -16.02 3.50 -23.43
CA ILE A 36 -15.32 3.73 -22.15
C ILE A 36 -14.01 2.94 -22.14
N HIS A 37 -12.91 3.68 -22.11
CA HIS A 37 -11.56 3.16 -22.00
C HIS A 37 -11.12 3.09 -20.52
N PRO A 38 -10.26 2.11 -20.15
CA PRO A 38 -9.72 2.03 -18.80
C PRO A 38 -8.76 3.20 -18.51
N PHE A 39 -8.64 3.59 -17.24
CA PHE A 39 -7.67 4.60 -16.82
C PHE A 39 -6.24 4.18 -17.18
N LYS A 40 -5.47 5.08 -17.79
CA LYS A 40 -4.08 4.80 -18.14
C LYS A 40 -3.23 4.48 -16.91
N ASN A 41 -2.50 3.36 -16.94
CA ASN A 41 -1.64 2.89 -15.84
C ASN A 41 -2.38 2.73 -14.50
N HIS A 42 -3.65 2.32 -14.53
CA HIS A 42 -4.45 2.11 -13.31
C HIS A 42 -3.74 1.14 -12.33
N PRO A 43 -3.46 1.56 -11.09
CA PRO A 43 -2.64 0.77 -10.17
C PRO A 43 -3.39 -0.42 -9.58
N PHE A 44 -4.74 -0.37 -9.53
CA PHE A 44 -5.55 -1.44 -8.96
C PHE A 44 -5.97 -2.44 -10.03
N LYS A 45 -5.79 -3.73 -9.75
CA LYS A 45 -6.21 -4.80 -10.65
C LYS A 45 -7.67 -5.17 -10.40
N VAL A 46 -8.39 -5.48 -11.47
CA VAL A 46 -9.71 -6.13 -11.35
C VAL A 46 -9.47 -7.61 -11.15
N VAL A 47 -9.91 -8.15 -10.03
CA VAL A 47 -9.82 -9.57 -9.70
C VAL A 47 -11.18 -10.21 -9.92
N ASP A 48 -11.18 -11.35 -10.61
CA ASP A 48 -12.38 -12.16 -10.84
C ASP A 48 -12.54 -13.15 -9.68
N ASP A 49 -13.03 -12.62 -8.56
CA ASP A 49 -13.29 -13.36 -7.31
C ASP A 49 -14.79 -13.67 -7.15
N GLN A 50 -15.13 -14.45 -6.12
CA GLN A 50 -16.54 -14.76 -5.81
C GLN A 50 -17.41 -13.50 -5.63
N ARG A 51 -16.83 -12.40 -5.09
CA ARG A 51 -17.54 -11.12 -4.95
C ARG A 51 -17.82 -10.45 -6.30
N MET A 52 -17.02 -10.73 -7.33
CA MET A 52 -17.30 -10.31 -8.70
C MET A 52 -18.52 -11.04 -9.25
N ASP A 53 -18.63 -12.34 -9.01
CA ASP A 53 -19.80 -13.13 -9.44
C ASP A 53 -21.09 -12.61 -8.80
N GLU A 54 -21.07 -12.34 -7.49
CA GLU A 54 -22.19 -11.72 -6.78
C GLU A 54 -22.57 -10.34 -7.36
N LEU A 55 -21.57 -9.54 -7.75
CA LEU A 55 -21.80 -8.24 -8.39
C LEU A 55 -22.40 -8.40 -9.79
N VAL A 56 -21.96 -9.39 -10.57
CA VAL A 56 -22.53 -9.72 -11.88
C VAL A 56 -23.98 -10.13 -11.74
N ASP A 57 -24.30 -11.03 -10.81
CA ASP A 57 -25.67 -11.47 -10.54
C ASP A 57 -26.57 -10.29 -10.10
N SER A 58 -26.06 -9.42 -9.24
CA SER A 58 -26.78 -8.20 -8.86
C SER A 58 -27.07 -7.29 -10.07
N ILE A 59 -26.09 -7.12 -10.96
CA ILE A 59 -26.22 -6.27 -12.16
C ILE A 59 -27.19 -6.90 -13.17
N ILE A 60 -27.20 -8.22 -13.33
CA ILE A 60 -28.18 -8.91 -14.19
C ILE A 60 -29.60 -8.68 -13.67
N ASN A 61 -29.81 -8.76 -12.35
CA ASN A 61 -31.13 -8.68 -11.75
C ASN A 61 -31.66 -7.25 -11.62
N GLN A 62 -30.79 -6.28 -11.33
CA GLN A 62 -31.19 -4.91 -10.94
C GLN A 62 -30.58 -3.81 -11.79
N GLY A 63 -29.68 -4.15 -12.72
CA GLY A 63 -28.85 -3.19 -13.43
C GLY A 63 -27.77 -2.58 -12.53
N VAL A 64 -27.07 -1.57 -13.04
CA VAL A 64 -26.04 -0.84 -12.30
C VAL A 64 -26.71 0.29 -11.52
N LEU A 65 -26.87 0.14 -10.20
CA LEU A 65 -27.56 1.12 -9.37
C LEU A 65 -26.73 2.39 -9.10
N SER A 66 -25.43 2.22 -8.84
CA SER A 66 -24.51 3.34 -8.60
C SER A 66 -23.76 3.66 -9.88
N PRO A 67 -23.82 4.90 -10.40
CA PRO A 67 -23.18 5.27 -11.65
C PRO A 67 -21.65 5.23 -11.53
N VAL A 68 -20.98 4.90 -12.63
CA VAL A 68 -19.51 5.00 -12.74
C VAL A 68 -19.08 6.46 -12.94
N LEU A 69 -17.82 6.80 -12.67
CA LEU A 69 -17.29 8.14 -12.94
C LEU A 69 -16.38 8.07 -14.15
N VAL A 70 -16.64 8.91 -15.15
CA VAL A 70 -15.85 8.99 -16.38
C VAL A 70 -15.51 10.43 -16.71
N ARG A 71 -14.43 10.63 -17.48
CA ARG A 71 -14.11 11.91 -18.10
C ARG A 71 -14.14 11.83 -19.63
N PRO A 72 -14.57 12.88 -20.35
CA PRO A 72 -14.46 12.93 -21.80
C PRO A 72 -12.99 12.93 -22.28
N ASN A 73 -12.70 12.28 -23.40
CA ASN A 73 -11.37 12.24 -24.01
C ASN A 73 -11.24 13.07 -25.30
N GLY A 74 -12.26 13.87 -25.64
CA GLY A 74 -12.26 14.81 -26.77
C GLY A 74 -12.60 14.21 -28.15
N ASP A 75 -12.48 12.90 -28.32
CA ASP A 75 -12.79 12.13 -29.54
C ASP A 75 -14.18 11.47 -29.51
N GLY A 76 -15.04 11.87 -28.57
CA GLY A 76 -16.33 11.24 -28.31
C GLY A 76 -16.23 9.95 -27.49
N THR A 77 -15.04 9.57 -27.02
CA THR A 77 -14.83 8.49 -26.06
C THR A 77 -14.66 9.04 -24.63
N TYR A 78 -14.66 8.12 -23.68
CA TYR A 78 -14.57 8.43 -22.25
C TYR A 78 -13.46 7.61 -21.61
N GLU A 79 -12.76 8.19 -20.64
CA GLU A 79 -11.83 7.46 -19.77
C GLU A 79 -12.49 7.19 -18.42
N MET A 80 -12.39 5.94 -17.95
CA MET A 80 -12.89 5.51 -16.65
C MET A 80 -12.05 6.11 -15.52
N ILE A 81 -12.67 6.81 -14.58
CA ILE A 81 -12.00 7.31 -13.37
C ILE A 81 -12.29 6.40 -12.18
N SER A 82 -13.56 6.00 -12.00
CA SER A 82 -13.98 5.12 -10.90
C SER A 82 -15.13 4.21 -11.30
N GLY A 83 -15.09 2.95 -10.82
CA GLY A 83 -16.07 1.93 -11.18
C GLY A 83 -15.53 0.82 -12.07
N HIS A 84 -14.22 0.61 -12.13
CA HIS A 84 -13.56 -0.45 -12.90
C HIS A 84 -14.15 -1.86 -12.68
N ARG A 85 -14.50 -2.24 -11.43
CA ARG A 85 -15.19 -3.51 -11.15
C ARG A 85 -16.62 -3.54 -11.71
N ARG A 86 -17.35 -2.43 -11.65
CA ARG A 86 -18.73 -2.33 -12.15
C ARG A 86 -18.81 -2.43 -13.67
N ILE A 87 -17.90 -1.77 -14.40
CA ILE A 87 -17.86 -1.92 -15.87
C ILE A 87 -17.45 -3.34 -16.28
N HIS A 88 -16.55 -3.99 -15.52
CA HIS A 88 -16.16 -5.37 -15.77
C HIS A 88 -17.35 -6.33 -15.57
N ALA A 89 -18.07 -6.18 -14.46
CA ALA A 89 -19.27 -6.96 -14.18
C ALA A 89 -20.40 -6.68 -15.19
N ALA A 90 -20.61 -5.43 -15.61
CA ALA A 90 -21.57 -5.06 -16.65
C ALA A 90 -21.23 -5.69 -18.01
N LYS A 91 -19.94 -5.78 -18.37
CA LYS A 91 -19.48 -6.52 -19.57
C LYS A 91 -19.79 -8.02 -19.45
N ARG A 92 -19.52 -8.64 -18.29
CA ARG A 92 -19.87 -10.05 -18.04
C ARG A 92 -21.38 -10.31 -18.10
N ALA A 93 -22.18 -9.36 -17.60
CA ALA A 93 -23.64 -9.34 -17.68
C ALA A 93 -24.19 -8.99 -19.08
N GLN A 94 -23.32 -8.77 -20.09
CA GLN A 94 -23.68 -8.44 -21.47
C GLN A 94 -24.51 -7.15 -21.62
N LEU A 95 -24.37 -6.21 -20.68
CA LEU A 95 -24.96 -4.89 -20.83
C LEU A 95 -24.24 -4.11 -21.95
N LYS A 96 -25.01 -3.34 -22.72
CA LYS A 96 -24.46 -2.45 -23.76
C LYS A 96 -24.14 -1.06 -23.23
N LYS A 97 -24.93 -0.60 -22.25
CA LYS A 97 -24.83 0.73 -21.66
C LYS A 97 -24.69 0.64 -20.14
N ILE A 98 -24.09 1.68 -19.56
CA ILE A 98 -23.92 1.81 -18.12
C ILE A 98 -24.19 3.27 -17.71
N PRO A 99 -24.89 3.51 -16.57
CA PRO A 99 -25.05 4.84 -16.02
C PRO A 99 -23.69 5.37 -15.57
N ALA A 100 -23.35 6.57 -16.04
CA ALA A 100 -22.07 7.21 -15.80
C ALA A 100 -22.26 8.69 -15.48
N ILE A 101 -21.54 9.18 -14.47
CA ILE A 101 -21.36 10.60 -14.21
C ILE A 101 -20.21 11.06 -15.10
N VAL A 102 -20.49 12.03 -15.98
CA VAL A 102 -19.49 12.64 -16.85
C VAL A 102 -18.94 13.89 -16.17
N MET A 103 -17.63 13.90 -15.91
CA MET A 103 -16.95 15.03 -15.29
C MET A 103 -15.77 15.47 -16.16
N ASP A 104 -15.75 16.75 -16.49
CA ASP A 104 -14.63 17.36 -17.23
C ASP A 104 -13.45 17.59 -16.27
N LEU A 105 -12.41 16.76 -16.41
CA LEU A 105 -11.26 16.67 -15.52
C LEU A 105 -9.97 16.62 -16.33
N ASN A 106 -8.97 17.42 -15.92
CA ASN A 106 -7.63 17.29 -16.49
C ASN A 106 -6.91 16.01 -16.01
N ASP A 107 -5.74 15.71 -16.59
CA ASP A 107 -4.97 14.48 -16.30
C ASP A 107 -4.57 14.36 -14.83
N ASP A 108 -4.17 15.46 -14.21
CA ASP A 108 -3.73 15.44 -12.82
C ASP A 108 -4.93 15.35 -11.86
N GLU A 109 -6.02 16.09 -12.13
CA GLU A 109 -7.27 16.05 -11.35
C GLU A 109 -7.88 14.65 -11.36
N SER A 110 -7.97 14.05 -12.55
CA SER A 110 -8.49 12.69 -12.71
C SER A 110 -7.62 11.65 -12.00
N THR A 111 -6.30 11.81 -12.03
CA THR A 111 -5.35 10.97 -11.27
C THR A 111 -5.59 11.07 -9.77
N ILE A 112 -5.72 12.30 -9.24
CA ILE A 112 -5.93 12.54 -7.80
C ILE A 112 -7.26 11.92 -7.35
N ILE A 113 -8.35 12.17 -8.10
CA ILE A 113 -9.68 11.65 -7.78
C ILE A 113 -9.69 10.12 -7.86
N MET A 114 -9.10 9.53 -8.90
CA MET A 114 -8.99 8.07 -9.04
C MET A 114 -8.25 7.45 -7.86
N VAL A 115 -7.12 8.03 -7.45
CA VAL A 115 -6.33 7.53 -6.33
C VAL A 115 -7.11 7.65 -5.01
N ASP A 116 -7.73 8.80 -4.75
CA ASP A 116 -8.43 9.06 -3.49
C ASP A 116 -9.66 8.19 -3.30
N ALA A 117 -10.42 7.94 -4.37
CA ALA A 117 -11.58 7.04 -4.35
C ALA A 117 -11.21 5.58 -4.02
N ASN A 118 -9.95 5.18 -4.23
CA ASN A 118 -9.49 3.81 -3.98
C ASN A 118 -8.62 3.67 -2.73
N LEU A 119 -7.95 4.72 -2.27
CA LEU A 119 -7.06 4.72 -1.10
C LEU A 119 -7.78 4.36 0.21
N GLN A 120 -9.09 4.59 0.30
CA GLN A 120 -9.90 4.29 1.48
C GLN A 120 -10.32 2.81 1.61
N ARG A 121 -9.93 1.95 0.65
CA ARG A 121 -10.19 0.51 0.75
C ARG A 121 -9.42 -0.11 1.92
N GLU A 122 -10.10 -0.94 2.70
CA GLU A 122 -9.51 -1.64 3.86
C GLU A 122 -8.36 -2.57 3.46
N GLU A 123 -8.50 -3.28 2.33
CA GLU A 123 -7.53 -4.23 1.81
C GLU A 123 -6.88 -3.70 0.53
N LEU A 124 -5.77 -2.96 0.67
CA LEU A 124 -4.93 -2.55 -0.46
C LEU A 124 -3.57 -3.24 -0.38
N LEU A 125 -3.11 -3.75 -1.53
CA LEU A 125 -1.79 -4.34 -1.64
C LEU A 125 -0.70 -3.27 -1.47
N PRO A 126 0.48 -3.63 -0.92
CA PRO A 126 1.64 -2.75 -0.87
C PRO A 126 2.02 -2.13 -2.22
N SER A 127 1.96 -2.90 -3.31
CA SER A 127 2.22 -2.42 -4.67
C SER A 127 1.20 -1.39 -5.12
N GLU A 128 -0.10 -1.66 -4.93
CA GLU A 128 -1.19 -0.74 -5.27
C GLU A 128 -1.03 0.59 -4.55
N ARG A 129 -0.71 0.56 -3.25
CA ARG A 129 -0.41 1.76 -2.45
C ARG A 129 0.80 2.50 -3.00
N ALA A 130 1.87 1.80 -3.34
CA ALA A 130 3.09 2.38 -3.86
C ALA A 130 2.87 3.17 -5.16
N PHE A 131 2.20 2.55 -6.13
CA PHE A 131 1.90 3.20 -7.41
C PHE A 131 0.90 4.33 -7.24
N SER A 132 -0.15 4.15 -6.43
CA SER A 132 -1.13 5.21 -6.15
C SER A 132 -0.49 6.45 -5.53
N PHE A 133 0.36 6.28 -4.52
CA PHE A 133 1.07 7.40 -3.92
C PHE A 133 2.02 8.08 -4.88
N LYS A 134 2.71 7.33 -5.74
CA LYS A 134 3.60 7.91 -6.77
C LYS A 134 2.79 8.74 -7.77
N MET A 135 1.73 8.17 -8.32
CA MET A 135 0.85 8.86 -9.27
C MET A 135 0.26 10.14 -8.69
N LYS A 136 -0.30 10.07 -7.47
CA LYS A 136 -0.85 11.27 -6.80
C LYS A 136 0.23 12.30 -6.51
N MET A 137 1.41 11.89 -6.05
CA MET A 137 2.52 12.80 -5.78
C MET A 137 3.01 13.51 -7.06
N ASP A 138 3.10 12.78 -8.17
CA ASP A 138 3.53 13.32 -9.46
C ASP A 138 2.47 14.28 -10.04
N ALA A 139 1.18 13.91 -9.97
CA ALA A 139 0.08 14.78 -10.38
C ALA A 139 0.03 16.09 -9.58
N MET A 140 0.17 16.02 -8.24
CA MET A 140 0.24 17.21 -7.40
C MET A 140 1.45 18.10 -7.74
N ARG A 141 2.58 17.52 -8.13
CA ARG A 141 3.77 18.28 -8.54
C ARG A 141 3.54 19.01 -9.87
N HIS A 142 2.88 18.37 -10.83
CA HIS A 142 2.55 18.99 -12.13
C HIS A 142 1.56 20.15 -12.00
N GLN A 143 0.55 20.03 -11.15
CA GLN A 143 -0.41 21.10 -10.85
C GLN A 143 0.20 22.32 -10.15
N GLY A 144 1.51 22.33 -9.90
CA GLY A 144 2.13 23.44 -9.21
C GLY A 144 1.74 23.50 -7.74
N ALA A 145 1.54 22.35 -7.06
CA ALA A 145 1.56 22.32 -5.59
C ALA A 145 2.93 22.78 -4.99
N CYS A 146 3.84 23.27 -5.84
CA CYS A 146 5.03 24.04 -5.49
C CYS A 146 5.05 25.50 -6.03
N ARG A 147 3.95 26.07 -6.55
CA ARG A 147 3.83 27.48 -6.95
C ARG A 147 2.42 28.05 -6.67
N HIS A 148 2.34 28.77 -5.55
CA HIS A 148 1.40 29.86 -5.22
C HIS A 148 -0.06 29.56 -4.81
N ASN A 149 -0.25 29.43 -3.49
CA ASN A 149 -1.09 30.39 -2.75
C ASN A 149 -0.37 30.71 -1.43
N VAL A 150 0.48 31.74 -1.49
CA VAL A 150 1.49 32.08 -0.46
C VAL A 150 0.86 32.81 0.74
N ASP A 151 -0.39 33.26 0.63
CA ASP A 151 -0.98 34.19 1.60
C ASP A 151 -1.70 33.52 2.79
N LYS A 152 -1.69 32.17 2.90
CA LYS A 152 -2.29 31.44 4.03
C LYS A 152 -1.45 30.28 4.59
N LEU A 153 -0.14 30.28 4.40
CA LEU A 153 0.73 29.26 5.01
C LEU A 153 1.72 29.88 5.99
N ASN A 154 1.66 29.41 7.23
CA ASN A 154 2.63 29.65 8.29
C ASN A 154 2.96 28.28 8.92
N PRO A 155 4.11 28.13 9.60
CA PRO A 155 5.48 27.93 9.10
C PRO A 155 5.80 26.43 8.92
N VAL A 156 6.74 26.12 8.02
CA VAL A 156 7.17 24.79 7.57
C VAL A 156 6.28 24.19 6.48
N GLU A 157 6.47 24.71 5.27
CA GLU A 157 6.18 24.08 3.96
C GLU A 157 5.90 22.57 4.04
N ARG A 158 4.62 22.18 4.05
CA ARG A 158 4.24 20.76 4.09
C ARG A 158 4.75 20.10 2.82
N LYS A 159 5.66 19.14 2.97
CA LYS A 159 6.14 18.31 1.86
C LYS A 159 4.95 17.62 1.20
N THR A 160 4.92 17.54 -0.14
CA THR A 160 3.86 16.88 -0.92
C THR A 160 3.53 15.49 -0.38
N ALA A 161 4.55 14.70 0.01
CA ALA A 161 4.36 13.37 0.57
C ALA A 161 3.54 13.34 1.88
N THR A 162 3.58 14.40 2.69
CA THR A 162 2.75 14.51 3.90
C THR A 162 1.29 14.68 3.51
N ILE A 163 1.00 15.58 2.57
CA ILE A 163 -0.37 15.83 2.09
C ILE A 163 -0.95 14.58 1.43
N VAL A 164 -0.15 13.87 0.63
CA VAL A 164 -0.53 12.58 0.02
C VAL A 164 -0.91 11.55 1.09
N GLY A 165 -0.24 11.55 2.24
CA GLY A 165 -0.47 10.58 3.33
C GLY A 165 -1.61 10.93 4.28
N GLU A 166 -1.99 12.21 4.39
CA GLU A 166 -3.04 12.71 5.31
C GLU A 166 -4.37 11.97 5.08
N GLY A 167 -4.79 11.79 3.83
CA GLY A 167 -6.04 11.08 3.49
C GLY A 167 -6.07 9.59 3.84
N SER A 168 -4.92 8.99 4.13
CA SER A 168 -4.81 7.57 4.55
C SER A 168 -4.29 7.41 5.98
N GLY A 169 -4.16 8.50 6.75
CA GLY A 169 -3.60 8.47 8.10
C GLY A 169 -2.11 8.07 8.16
N LEU A 170 -1.37 8.21 7.07
CA LEU A 170 0.04 7.83 6.98
C LEU A 170 0.97 9.04 7.05
N THR A 171 2.13 8.86 7.69
CA THR A 171 3.18 9.89 7.68
C THR A 171 3.82 10.02 6.30
N GLY A 172 4.33 11.21 5.96
CA GLY A 172 5.07 11.40 4.70
C GLY A 172 6.29 10.48 4.54
N ARG A 173 6.92 10.03 5.64
CA ARG A 173 7.98 9.01 5.59
C ARG A 173 7.44 7.64 5.16
N SER A 174 6.26 7.25 5.62
CA SER A 174 5.60 6.01 5.21
C SER A 174 5.23 6.06 3.73
N VAL A 175 4.70 7.19 3.26
CA VAL A 175 4.40 7.41 1.83
C VAL A 175 5.65 7.24 0.97
N GLN A 176 6.76 7.89 1.35
CA GLN A 176 8.04 7.72 0.64
C GLN A 176 8.55 6.29 0.64
N ARG A 177 8.37 5.53 1.73
CA ARG A 177 8.72 4.10 1.77
C ARG A 177 7.90 3.29 0.78
N TYR A 178 6.59 3.50 0.69
CA TYR A 178 5.78 2.82 -0.31
C TYR A 178 6.21 3.20 -1.73
N ILE A 179 6.43 4.50 -2.02
CA ILE A 179 6.87 4.95 -3.35
C ILE A 179 8.19 4.27 -3.77
N LYS A 180 9.10 3.99 -2.84
CA LYS A 180 10.34 3.26 -3.12
C LYS A 180 10.09 1.86 -3.72
N LEU A 181 9.00 1.18 -3.35
CA LEU A 181 8.65 -0.12 -3.94
C LEU A 181 8.40 -0.05 -5.45
N THR A 182 8.10 1.12 -6.01
CA THR A 182 7.91 1.28 -7.47
C THR A 182 9.21 1.09 -8.26
N TYR A 183 10.37 1.06 -7.60
CA TYR A 183 11.68 0.78 -8.21
C TYR A 183 12.11 -0.68 -8.05
N LEU A 184 11.28 -1.50 -7.39
CA LEU A 184 11.52 -2.91 -7.18
C LEU A 184 11.15 -3.70 -8.45
N LEU A 185 11.90 -4.76 -8.77
CA LEU A 185 11.53 -5.67 -9.86
C LEU A 185 10.12 -6.26 -9.64
N PRO A 186 9.33 -6.50 -10.71
CA PRO A 186 7.96 -6.98 -10.60
C PRO A 186 7.82 -8.25 -9.75
N GLU A 187 8.73 -9.21 -9.92
CA GLU A 187 8.72 -10.46 -9.15
C GLU A 187 8.95 -10.22 -7.65
N LEU A 188 9.92 -9.37 -7.30
CA LEU A 188 10.17 -9.00 -5.91
C LEU A 188 9.01 -8.22 -5.30
N LEU A 189 8.34 -7.38 -6.10
CA LEU A 189 7.17 -6.64 -5.66
C LEU A 189 5.97 -7.57 -5.38
N GLU A 190 5.76 -8.56 -6.25
CA GLU A 190 4.76 -9.61 -6.02
C GLU A 190 5.06 -10.41 -4.74
N MET A 191 6.33 -10.68 -4.44
CA MET A 191 6.72 -11.30 -3.17
C MET A 191 6.37 -10.43 -1.96
N VAL A 192 6.41 -9.09 -2.08
CA VAL A 192 5.96 -8.17 -1.02
C VAL A 192 4.45 -8.25 -0.85
N ASP A 193 3.68 -8.23 -1.94
CA ASP A 193 2.22 -8.33 -1.90
C ASP A 193 1.75 -9.65 -1.26
N ASN A 194 2.42 -10.75 -1.62
CA ASN A 194 2.17 -12.09 -1.08
C ASN A 194 2.77 -12.32 0.31
N LYS A 195 3.34 -11.28 0.96
CA LYS A 195 3.97 -11.33 2.29
C LYS A 195 5.13 -12.31 2.43
N GLN A 196 5.72 -12.76 1.31
CA GLN A 196 6.94 -13.58 1.28
C GLN A 196 8.19 -12.73 1.56
N LEU A 197 8.16 -11.48 1.11
CA LEU A 197 9.17 -10.46 1.37
C LEU A 197 8.58 -9.36 2.26
N SER A 198 9.28 -8.99 3.34
CA SER A 198 8.78 -7.92 4.21
C SER A 198 8.84 -6.56 3.51
N LEU A 199 7.90 -5.66 3.84
CA LEU A 199 7.89 -4.29 3.31
C LEU A 199 9.24 -3.59 3.50
N VAL A 200 9.86 -3.72 4.68
CA VAL A 200 11.15 -3.09 4.98
C VAL A 200 12.25 -3.63 4.07
N ASN A 201 12.32 -4.96 3.91
CA ASN A 201 13.31 -5.55 3.01
C ASN A 201 13.06 -5.15 1.55
N GLY A 202 11.80 -5.10 1.10
CA GLY A 202 11.46 -4.65 -0.25
C GLY A 202 11.92 -3.21 -0.51
N VAL A 203 11.71 -2.31 0.45
CA VAL A 203 12.19 -0.91 0.38
C VAL A 203 13.72 -0.81 0.42
N ASP A 204 14.38 -1.71 1.13
CA ASP A 204 15.83 -1.76 1.15
C ASP A 204 16.41 -2.28 -0.16
N ILE A 205 15.75 -3.28 -0.77
CA ILE A 205 16.17 -3.87 -2.05
C ILE A 205 15.93 -2.90 -3.21
N SER A 206 14.86 -2.10 -3.16
CA SER A 206 14.56 -1.11 -4.21
C SER A 206 15.60 0.01 -4.32
N GLY A 207 16.56 0.08 -3.38
CA GLY A 207 17.68 1.01 -3.44
C GLY A 207 18.87 0.51 -4.26
N PHE A 208 18.86 -0.76 -4.70
CA PHE A 208 19.90 -1.31 -5.56
C PHE A 208 19.50 -1.25 -7.04
N ASP A 209 20.49 -1.29 -7.91
CA ASP A 209 20.29 -1.40 -9.36
C ASP A 209 19.63 -2.72 -9.76
N LYS A 210 19.04 -2.74 -10.96
CA LYS A 210 18.26 -3.87 -11.45
C LYS A 210 19.04 -5.19 -11.43
N GLU A 211 20.31 -5.19 -11.84
CA GLU A 211 21.16 -6.38 -11.84
C GLU A 211 21.33 -6.97 -10.42
N VAL A 212 21.60 -6.10 -9.43
CA VAL A 212 21.74 -6.52 -8.03
C VAL A 212 20.40 -7.04 -7.49
N GLN A 213 19.28 -6.42 -7.88
CA GLN A 213 17.95 -6.92 -7.53
C GLN A 213 17.69 -8.33 -8.11
N GLU A 214 18.15 -8.62 -9.33
CA GLU A 214 18.05 -9.96 -9.94
C GLU A 214 18.88 -11.01 -9.19
N TYR A 215 20.09 -10.64 -8.74
CA TYR A 215 20.92 -11.52 -7.92
C TYR A 215 20.25 -11.81 -6.56
N LEU A 216 19.65 -10.79 -5.95
CA LEU A 216 18.91 -10.93 -4.69
C LEU A 216 17.65 -11.78 -4.86
N LEU A 217 16.92 -11.61 -5.96
CA LEU A 217 15.77 -12.44 -6.31
C LEU A 217 16.17 -13.92 -6.44
N THR A 218 17.27 -14.21 -7.13
CA THR A 218 17.81 -15.57 -7.26
C THR A 218 18.16 -16.15 -5.89
N TYR A 219 18.87 -15.38 -5.06
CA TYR A 219 19.20 -15.79 -3.69
C TYR A 219 17.96 -16.09 -2.83
N ILE A 220 16.92 -15.24 -2.91
CA ILE A 220 15.67 -15.41 -2.17
C ILE A 220 14.93 -16.67 -2.65
N LYS A 221 14.90 -16.96 -3.96
CA LYS A 221 14.30 -18.18 -4.50
C LYS A 221 15.00 -19.45 -4.01
N GLU A 222 16.33 -19.43 -3.90
CA GLU A 222 17.11 -20.60 -3.45
C GLU A 222 17.12 -20.82 -1.93
N LYS A 223 17.22 -19.74 -1.14
CA LYS A 223 17.43 -19.82 0.32
C LYS A 223 16.20 -19.42 1.12
N GLY A 224 15.19 -18.85 0.48
CA GLY A 224 13.98 -18.35 1.11
C GLY A 224 14.17 -16.93 1.66
N LYS A 225 14.07 -16.77 2.99
CA LYS A 225 13.94 -15.45 3.60
C LYS A 225 15.28 -14.69 3.63
N ILE A 226 15.22 -13.41 3.27
CA ILE A 226 16.32 -12.46 3.46
C ILE A 226 16.19 -11.70 4.78
N HIS A 227 17.30 -11.52 5.48
CA HIS A 227 17.37 -10.77 6.73
C HIS A 227 17.92 -9.36 6.52
N PRO A 228 17.45 -8.35 7.29
CA PRO A 228 17.95 -6.97 7.19
C PRO A 228 19.47 -6.83 7.33
N ALA A 229 20.10 -7.68 8.15
CA ALA A 229 21.56 -7.68 8.33
C ALA A 229 22.31 -7.99 7.02
N GLN A 230 21.77 -8.87 6.19
CA GLN A 230 22.38 -9.24 4.92
C GLN A 230 22.29 -8.09 3.90
N LEU A 231 21.14 -7.39 3.88
CA LEU A 231 20.97 -6.20 3.06
C LEU A 231 21.87 -5.06 3.53
N ASN A 232 22.03 -4.86 4.83
CA ASN A 232 22.96 -3.86 5.38
C ASN A 232 24.42 -4.19 5.05
N ALA A 233 24.82 -5.47 5.10
CA ALA A 233 26.16 -5.90 4.70
C ALA A 233 26.42 -5.65 3.20
N LEU A 234 25.40 -5.81 2.36
CA LEU A 234 25.48 -5.48 0.93
C LEU A 234 25.58 -3.96 0.70
N LYS A 235 24.76 -3.17 1.39
CA LYS A 235 24.81 -1.70 1.32
C LYS A 235 26.14 -1.11 1.79
N ALA A 236 26.85 -1.80 2.69
CA ALA A 236 28.15 -1.37 3.20
C ALA A 236 29.30 -1.59 2.20
N GLN A 237 29.07 -2.28 1.07
CA GLN A 237 30.11 -2.52 0.09
C GLN A 237 30.46 -1.22 -0.66
N PRO A 238 31.75 -0.90 -0.82
CA PRO A 238 32.19 0.34 -1.47
C PRO A 238 31.96 0.35 -2.99
N ASN A 239 31.83 -0.81 -3.62
CA ASN A 239 31.61 -0.92 -5.07
C ASN A 239 30.40 -1.81 -5.37
N LEU A 240 29.21 -1.20 -5.41
CA LEU A 240 27.96 -1.90 -5.72
C LEU A 240 27.78 -2.17 -7.23
N GLU A 241 28.40 -1.35 -8.09
CA GLU A 241 28.23 -1.42 -9.55
C GLU A 241 28.90 -2.65 -10.17
N ASN A 242 30.00 -3.14 -9.58
CA ASN A 242 30.76 -4.28 -10.09
C ASN A 242 30.50 -5.58 -9.31
N LEU A 243 29.33 -5.72 -8.69
CA LEU A 243 28.99 -6.92 -7.92
C LEU A 243 28.67 -8.09 -8.85
N THR A 244 29.36 -9.21 -8.65
CA THR A 244 29.00 -10.48 -9.31
C THR A 244 27.97 -11.26 -8.49
N PRO A 245 27.17 -12.15 -9.10
CA PRO A 245 26.27 -13.03 -8.37
C PRO A 245 26.97 -13.82 -7.25
N TYR A 246 28.20 -14.26 -7.51
CA TYR A 246 29.02 -14.99 -6.54
C TYR A 246 29.42 -14.11 -5.34
N THR A 247 29.82 -12.86 -5.58
CA THR A 247 30.16 -11.91 -4.52
C THR A 247 28.94 -11.63 -3.64
N VAL A 248 27.78 -11.38 -4.25
CA VAL A 248 26.52 -11.18 -3.52
C VAL A 248 26.21 -12.40 -2.65
N MET A 249 26.25 -13.61 -3.21
CA MET A 249 26.01 -14.83 -2.44
C MET A 249 26.98 -15.00 -1.28
N THR A 250 28.26 -14.66 -1.47
CA THR A 250 29.29 -14.74 -0.43
C THR A 250 29.00 -13.78 0.72
N ILE A 251 28.73 -12.51 0.41
CA ILE A 251 28.38 -11.49 1.40
C ILE A 251 27.12 -11.89 2.18
N MET A 252 26.10 -12.40 1.48
CA MET A 252 24.84 -12.84 2.11
C MET A 252 25.09 -13.97 3.11
N LYS A 253 25.97 -14.92 2.79
CA LYS A 253 26.35 -16.04 3.69
C LYS A 253 27.13 -15.54 4.90
N GLU A 254 28.14 -14.70 4.68
CA GLU A 254 29.00 -14.16 5.74
C GLU A 254 28.21 -13.31 6.74
N ALA A 255 27.26 -12.50 6.26
CA ALA A 255 26.39 -11.68 7.10
C ALA A 255 25.50 -12.51 8.05
N MET A 256 25.25 -13.79 7.73
CA MET A 256 24.53 -14.71 8.61
C MET A 256 25.48 -15.44 9.57
N ALA A 257 26.73 -15.70 9.16
CA ALA A 257 27.73 -16.33 10.01
C ALA A 257 28.22 -15.39 11.13
N SER A 258 28.31 -14.09 10.86
CA SER A 258 28.78 -13.08 11.82
C SER A 258 27.73 -12.68 12.87
N ARG A 259 26.47 -13.14 12.76
CA ARG A 259 25.48 -12.92 13.81
C ARG A 259 25.94 -13.66 15.06
N PRO A 260 26.22 -12.97 16.19
CA PRO A 260 26.44 -13.67 17.44
C PRO A 260 25.17 -14.47 17.70
N LYS A 261 25.28 -15.79 17.79
CA LYS A 261 24.19 -16.63 18.29
C LYS A 261 23.94 -16.18 19.71
N SER A 262 23.05 -15.20 19.90
CA SER A 262 22.68 -14.77 21.23
C SER A 262 22.06 -15.99 21.90
N LYS A 263 22.79 -16.57 22.85
CA LYS A 263 22.25 -17.59 23.74
C LYS A 263 21.30 -16.87 24.68
N LYS A 264 20.17 -16.38 24.16
CA LYS A 264 19.15 -15.70 24.96
C LYS A 264 18.55 -16.76 25.86
N VAL A 265 18.94 -16.75 27.13
CA VAL A 265 18.30 -17.56 28.16
C VAL A 265 17.01 -16.85 28.54
N SER A 266 15.85 -17.45 28.23
CA SER A 266 14.55 -16.96 28.69
C SER A 266 13.99 -17.87 29.78
N PHE A 267 13.53 -17.26 30.86
CA PHE A 267 12.79 -17.96 31.91
C PHE A 267 11.30 -17.74 31.68
N THR A 268 10.53 -18.83 31.68
CA THR A 268 9.06 -18.73 31.67
C THR A 268 8.56 -18.52 33.09
N GLU A 269 7.41 -17.88 33.24
CA GLU A 269 6.79 -17.63 34.54
C GLU A 269 6.58 -18.93 35.34
N LYS A 270 6.14 -20.01 34.67
CA LYS A 270 6.02 -21.34 35.27
C LYS A 270 7.34 -21.89 35.84
N LYS A 271 8.48 -21.55 35.25
CA LYS A 271 9.80 -21.97 35.77
C LYS A 271 10.19 -21.15 37.00
N LEU A 272 9.91 -19.85 36.99
CA LEU A 272 10.25 -18.94 38.10
C LEU A 272 9.35 -19.15 39.33
N ASN A 273 8.06 -19.46 39.14
CA ASN A 273 7.12 -19.67 40.25
C ASN A 273 7.49 -20.86 41.15
N LYS A 274 8.40 -21.74 40.73
CA LYS A 274 8.94 -22.81 41.59
C LYS A 274 9.93 -22.31 42.64
N PHE A 275 10.55 -21.16 42.41
CA PHE A 275 11.62 -20.60 43.23
C PHE A 275 11.20 -19.31 43.95
N PHE A 276 10.09 -18.70 43.54
CA PHE A 276 9.58 -17.46 44.11
C PHE A 276 8.18 -17.63 44.70
N PRO A 277 7.92 -17.09 45.89
CA PRO A 277 6.58 -16.98 46.45
C PRO A 277 5.61 -16.19 45.56
N ALA A 278 4.31 -16.48 45.69
CA ALA A 278 3.26 -15.91 44.84
C ALA A 278 3.08 -14.39 45.02
N ASP A 279 3.45 -13.85 46.18
CA ASP A 279 3.35 -12.44 46.57
C ASP A 279 4.49 -11.56 46.03
N TYR A 280 5.51 -12.14 45.40
CA TYR A 280 6.65 -11.39 44.89
C TYR A 280 6.35 -10.74 43.55
N SER A 281 6.55 -9.42 43.46
CA SER A 281 6.44 -8.67 42.20
C SER A 281 7.56 -9.02 41.22
N ALA A 282 7.33 -8.78 39.92
CA ALA A 282 8.31 -9.05 38.87
C ALA A 282 9.67 -8.38 39.14
N ASN A 283 9.66 -7.11 39.55
CA ASN A 283 10.88 -6.36 39.87
C ASN A 283 11.64 -6.97 41.05
N LYS A 284 10.93 -7.44 42.08
CA LYS A 284 11.56 -8.05 43.25
C LYS A 284 12.17 -9.40 42.91
N ARG A 285 11.51 -10.19 42.05
CA ARG A 285 12.06 -11.44 41.51
C ARG A 285 13.32 -11.17 40.69
N GLU A 286 13.30 -10.16 39.83
CA GLU A 286 14.46 -9.76 39.02
C GLU A 286 15.66 -9.35 39.87
N GLN A 287 15.46 -8.51 40.88
CA GLN A 287 16.52 -8.10 41.81
C GLN A 287 17.18 -9.31 42.50
N ILE A 288 16.39 -10.26 42.98
CA ILE A 288 16.91 -11.46 43.65
C ILE A 288 17.68 -12.35 42.67
N ILE A 289 17.18 -12.52 41.44
CA ILE A 289 17.91 -13.28 40.40
C ILE A 289 19.27 -12.64 40.13
N ILE A 290 19.33 -11.31 40.01
CA ILE A 290 20.59 -10.58 39.78
C ILE A 290 21.53 -10.72 40.99
N GLU A 291 21.01 -10.63 42.22
CA GLU A 291 21.81 -10.77 43.44
C GLU A 291 22.44 -12.18 43.53
N LEU A 292 21.64 -13.22 43.28
CA LEU A 292 22.11 -14.61 43.29
C LEU A 292 23.18 -14.86 42.22
N LEU A 293 23.00 -14.30 41.01
CA LEU A 293 23.98 -14.41 39.94
C LEU A 293 25.26 -13.64 40.25
N THR A 294 25.16 -12.50 40.94
CA THR A 294 26.33 -11.72 41.39
C THR A 294 27.14 -12.52 42.40
N LYS A 295 26.50 -13.12 43.41
CA LYS A 295 27.18 -13.99 44.38
C LYS A 295 27.83 -15.20 43.71
N TRP A 296 27.11 -15.86 42.80
CA TRP A 296 27.65 -16.99 42.04
C TRP A 296 28.89 -16.59 41.22
N LYS A 297 28.87 -15.40 40.60
CA LYS A 297 30.00 -14.85 39.84
C LYS A 297 31.23 -14.62 40.73
N GLU A 298 31.03 -14.02 41.90
CA GLU A 298 32.10 -13.76 42.88
C GLU A 298 32.73 -15.07 43.40
N GLU A 299 31.92 -16.10 43.67
CA GLU A 299 32.40 -17.41 44.12
C GLU A 299 33.23 -18.17 43.08
N HIS A 300 32.96 -17.95 41.79
CA HIS A 300 33.58 -18.69 40.69
C HIS A 300 34.65 -17.86 39.94
N GLY A 301 34.96 -16.65 40.40
CA GLY A 301 36.04 -15.82 39.87
C GLY A 301 35.85 -15.35 38.41
N LEU A 302 34.60 -15.10 38.01
CA LEU A 302 34.21 -14.61 36.68
C LEU A 302 34.04 -13.08 36.63
#